data_AF-A0A9P8LIW0-F1
#
_entry.id   AF-A0A9P8LIW0-F1
#
_cell.length_a   1.000
_cell.length_b   1.000
_cell.length_c   1.000
_cell.angle_alpha   90.00
_cell.angle_beta   90.00
_cell.angle_gamma   90.00
#
_symmetry.space_group_name_H-M   'P 1'
#
loop_
_entity.id
_entity.type
_entity.pdbx_description
1 polymer ?
#
loop_
_entity_poly.entity_id
_entity_poly.type
_entity_poly.pdbx_seq_one_letter_code
_entity_poly.pdbx_strand_id
1 'polypeptide(L)'
;MAKISSALSCLPPFVFAVLAFAFTIVAITSRDWAQQNHYDPSLDMKDWKTPIYTIYRAPFKICEVSNSANSTTYTLHCNTFKSHGFDKTSCETVFATQNYSNANTGDARLCEQIHFAGNLSITSTTFISLGFLLTLIMTVVSFVYASTTSKDEATSTPTATPDYHSPSYTPYINFFLITSLAIGAVTGILAQFYGIVGFIQSQPSNGAWASARGNVIDPTQDNAAGPWVEGKALRAWITCAWIFSALAAGAAGAVWRLPVWEKVA
;
A
#
# COMPACT_ATOMS: atom_id res chain seq x y z
N MET A 1 32.75 21.88 -8.57
CA MET A 1 31.79 20.94 -9.21
C MET A 1 31.52 19.68 -8.38
N ALA A 2 32.49 19.04 -7.72
CA ALA A 2 32.27 17.80 -6.96
C ALA A 2 31.30 17.92 -5.75
N LYS A 3 31.17 19.10 -5.12
CA LYS A 3 30.36 19.29 -3.91
C LYS A 3 28.85 19.46 -4.17
N ILE A 4 28.48 20.16 -5.26
CA ILE A 4 27.09 20.21 -5.75
C ILE A 4 26.63 18.81 -6.12
N SER A 5 27.52 17.99 -6.71
CA SER A 5 27.26 16.58 -7.01
C SER A 5 26.93 15.74 -5.77
N SER A 6 27.50 16.05 -4.61
CA SER A 6 27.26 15.30 -3.36
C SER A 6 25.96 15.71 -2.66
N ALA A 7 25.51 16.95 -2.80
CA ALA A 7 24.20 17.38 -2.30
C ALA A 7 23.07 16.87 -3.22
N LEU A 8 23.29 16.92 -4.55
CA LEU A 8 22.35 16.39 -5.53
C LEU A 8 22.20 14.87 -5.43
N SER A 9 23.25 14.13 -5.06
CA SER A 9 23.18 12.67 -4.94
C SER A 9 22.29 12.19 -3.78
N CYS A 10 22.00 13.03 -2.79
CA CYS A 10 21.10 12.70 -1.68
C CYS A 10 19.62 12.91 -2.01
N LEU A 11 19.29 13.62 -3.10
CA LEU A 11 17.90 13.89 -3.49
C LEU A 11 17.12 12.66 -3.97
N PRO A 12 17.68 11.76 -4.82
CA PRO A 12 16.95 10.58 -5.29
C PRO A 12 16.38 9.68 -4.17
N PRO A 13 17.14 9.24 -3.15
CA PRO A 13 16.56 8.40 -2.10
C PRO A 13 15.45 9.13 -1.34
N PHE A 14 15.59 10.44 -1.11
CA PHE A 14 14.57 11.25 -0.45
C PHE A 14 13.28 11.35 -1.27
N VAL A 15 13.37 11.71 -2.56
CA VAL A 15 12.20 11.82 -3.44
C VAL A 15 11.46 10.49 -3.54
N PHE A 16 12.18 9.38 -3.71
CA PHE A 16 11.56 8.06 -3.73
C PHE A 16 10.92 7.69 -2.39
N ALA A 17 11.55 8.01 -1.26
CA ALA A 17 10.96 7.75 0.05
C ALA A 17 9.68 8.57 0.29
N VAL A 18 9.63 9.85 -0.14
CA VAL A 18 8.43 10.69 -0.08
C VAL A 18 7.30 10.08 -0.90
N LEU A 19 7.58 9.67 -2.14
CA LEU A 19 6.58 9.03 -3.01
C LEU A 19 6.10 7.70 -2.41
N ALA A 20 7.01 6.86 -1.92
CA ALA A 20 6.67 5.60 -1.26
C ALA A 20 5.73 5.84 -0.06
N PHE A 21 6.07 6.81 0.79
CA PHE A 21 5.27 7.18 1.96
C PHE A 21 3.88 7.71 1.56
N ALA A 22 3.80 8.64 0.61
CA ALA A 22 2.53 9.18 0.15
C ALA A 22 1.62 8.09 -0.43
N PHE A 23 2.16 7.25 -1.31
CA PHE A 23 1.39 6.18 -1.94
C PHE A 23 0.97 5.08 -0.95
N THR A 24 1.80 4.72 0.04
CA THR A 24 1.40 3.71 1.04
C THR A 24 0.25 4.21 1.92
N ILE A 25 0.28 5.49 2.33
CA ILE A 25 -0.80 6.10 3.13
C ILE A 25 -2.09 6.18 2.31
N VAL A 26 -2.00 6.62 1.06
CA VAL A 26 -3.16 6.70 0.16
C VAL A 26 -3.72 5.29 -0.13
N ALA A 27 -2.86 4.28 -0.33
CA ALA A 27 -3.29 2.90 -0.54
C ALA A 27 -4.04 2.34 0.69
N ILE A 28 -3.45 2.39 1.89
CA ILE A 28 -4.04 1.76 3.08
C ILE A 28 -5.32 2.47 3.56
N THR A 29 -5.45 3.78 3.34
CA THR A 29 -6.64 4.54 3.74
C THR A 29 -7.76 4.50 2.70
N SER A 30 -7.47 4.02 1.49
CA SER A 30 -8.44 3.92 0.40
C SER A 30 -9.52 2.88 0.67
N ARG A 31 -10.74 3.17 0.20
CA ARG A 31 -11.81 2.17 0.05
C ARG A 31 -11.69 1.37 -1.25
N ASP A 32 -10.95 1.90 -2.23
CA ASP A 32 -10.91 1.41 -3.62
C ASP A 32 -9.81 0.37 -3.82
N TRP A 33 -9.80 -0.68 -2.98
CA TRP A 33 -8.95 -1.87 -3.19
C TRP A 33 -9.61 -2.82 -4.17
N ALA A 34 -10.91 -3.04 -4.01
CA ALA A 34 -11.75 -3.71 -4.99
C ALA A 34 -13.08 -2.99 -5.12
N GLN A 35 -13.65 -3.09 -6.30
CA GLN A 35 -14.93 -2.49 -6.61
C GLN A 35 -15.80 -3.45 -7.41
N GLN A 36 -17.11 -3.33 -7.25
CA GLN A 36 -18.10 -4.07 -8.00
C GLN A 36 -19.16 -3.10 -8.51
N ASN A 37 -19.37 -3.13 -9.82
CA ASN A 37 -20.36 -2.30 -10.50
C ASN A 37 -21.71 -3.01 -10.50
N HIS A 38 -22.78 -2.30 -10.14
CA HIS A 38 -24.14 -2.78 -10.22
C HIS A 38 -24.90 -2.04 -11.32
N TYR A 39 -25.68 -2.79 -12.09
CA TYR A 39 -26.40 -2.34 -13.27
C TYR A 39 -27.90 -2.48 -13.06
N ASP A 40 -28.68 -1.93 -14.00
CA ASP A 40 -30.12 -2.03 -13.97
C ASP A 40 -30.56 -3.49 -14.17
N PRO A 41 -31.29 -4.09 -13.20
CA PRO A 41 -31.75 -5.47 -13.33
C PRO A 41 -32.78 -5.66 -14.44
N SER A 42 -33.41 -4.58 -14.92
CA SER A 42 -34.32 -4.63 -16.06
C SER A 42 -33.61 -4.68 -17.41
N LEU A 43 -32.32 -4.37 -17.46
CA LEU A 43 -31.51 -4.40 -18.68
C LEU A 43 -30.80 -5.74 -18.86
N ASP A 44 -30.75 -6.19 -20.10
CA ASP A 44 -29.99 -7.36 -20.50
C ASP A 44 -28.48 -7.12 -20.30
N MET A 45 -27.71 -8.17 -19.99
CA MET A 45 -26.27 -8.03 -19.68
C MET A 45 -25.47 -7.37 -20.82
N LYS A 46 -25.95 -7.46 -22.07
CA LYS A 46 -25.34 -6.83 -23.25
C LYS A 46 -25.49 -5.31 -23.26
N ASP A 47 -26.50 -4.79 -22.56
CA ASP A 47 -26.84 -3.37 -22.49
C ASP A 47 -26.25 -2.69 -21.24
N TRP A 48 -25.51 -3.42 -20.41
CA TRP A 48 -24.79 -2.91 -19.25
C TRP A 48 -23.63 -1.99 -19.66
N LYS A 49 -23.93 -0.71 -19.90
CA LYS A 49 -22.94 0.32 -20.25
C LYS A 49 -22.58 1.22 -19.07
N THR A 50 -23.57 1.60 -18.27
CA THR A 50 -23.40 2.54 -17.15
C THR A 50 -23.89 1.89 -15.87
N PRO A 51 -23.04 1.76 -14.84
CA PRO A 51 -23.48 1.27 -13.55
C PRO A 51 -24.42 2.27 -12.89
N ILE A 52 -25.44 1.76 -12.20
CA ILE A 52 -26.31 2.55 -11.33
C ILE A 52 -25.52 2.99 -10.09
N TYR A 53 -24.72 2.08 -9.54
CA TYR A 53 -23.82 2.35 -8.41
C TYR A 53 -22.63 1.40 -8.42
N THR A 54 -21.62 1.75 -7.62
CA THR A 54 -20.42 0.94 -7.41
C THR A 54 -20.22 0.76 -5.92
N ILE A 55 -20.07 -0.49 -5.48
CA ILE A 55 -19.67 -0.83 -4.10
C ILE A 55 -18.17 -1.07 -4.03
N TYR A 56 -17.60 -0.87 -2.84
CA TYR A 56 -16.16 -0.90 -2.62
C TYR A 56 -15.82 -1.77 -1.42
N ARG A 57 -14.69 -2.48 -1.50
CA ARG A 57 -14.12 -3.25 -0.39
C ARG A 57 -12.63 -2.99 -0.27
N ALA A 58 -12.16 -2.92 0.97
CA ALA A 58 -10.78 -2.78 1.36
C ALA A 58 -10.55 -3.45 2.73
N PRO A 59 -9.29 -3.73 3.13
CA PRO A 59 -9.00 -4.45 4.37
C PRO A 59 -9.60 -3.84 5.64
N PHE A 60 -9.85 -2.53 5.63
CA PHE A 60 -10.40 -1.81 6.79
C PHE A 60 -11.69 -1.05 6.46
N LYS A 61 -12.25 -1.21 5.25
CA LYS A 61 -13.45 -0.48 4.83
C LYS A 61 -14.33 -1.34 3.94
N ILE A 62 -15.61 -1.43 4.26
CA ILE A 62 -16.63 -2.00 3.37
C ILE A 62 -17.66 -0.91 3.10
N CYS A 63 -17.98 -0.71 1.82
CA CYS A 63 -19.03 0.20 1.41
C CYS A 63 -20.23 -0.58 0.90
N GLU A 64 -21.39 -0.30 1.48
CA GLU A 64 -22.68 -0.88 1.17
C GLU A 64 -23.63 0.22 0.68
N VAL A 65 -24.68 -0.17 -0.01
CA VAL A 65 -25.72 0.75 -0.45
C VAL A 65 -26.94 0.59 0.45
N SER A 66 -27.35 1.68 1.09
CA SER A 66 -28.67 1.76 1.69
C SER A 66 -29.64 2.35 0.68
N ASN A 67 -30.74 1.63 0.42
CA ASN A 67 -31.84 2.17 -0.38
C ASN A 67 -33.00 2.53 0.56
N SER A 68 -33.56 3.72 0.40
CA SER A 68 -34.85 4.06 1.00
C SER A 68 -35.93 3.57 0.04
N ALA A 69 -36.91 2.81 0.53
CA ALA A 69 -37.89 2.07 -0.29
C ALA A 69 -38.65 2.89 -1.36
N ASN A 70 -38.62 4.23 -1.30
CA ASN A 70 -39.29 5.14 -2.23
C ASN A 70 -38.34 6.10 -2.98
N SER A 71 -37.03 5.84 -2.97
CA SER A 71 -36.00 6.73 -3.53
C SER A 71 -35.31 6.08 -4.74
N THR A 72 -35.18 6.82 -5.84
CA THR A 72 -34.27 6.48 -6.96
C THR A 72 -32.81 6.84 -6.66
N THR A 73 -32.55 7.43 -5.48
CA THR A 73 -31.23 7.84 -5.01
C THR A 73 -30.63 6.74 -4.14
N TYR A 74 -29.44 6.28 -4.52
CA TYR A 74 -28.66 5.30 -3.76
C TYR A 74 -27.66 6.03 -2.88
N THR A 75 -27.67 5.75 -1.58
CA THR A 75 -26.67 6.28 -0.66
C THR A 75 -25.62 5.23 -0.33
N LEU A 76 -24.36 5.52 -0.67
CA LEU A 76 -23.23 4.67 -0.35
C LEU A 76 -22.77 4.93 1.09
N HIS A 77 -22.94 3.94 1.95
CA HIS A 77 -22.49 3.96 3.33
C HIS A 77 -21.21 3.13 3.49
N CYS A 78 -20.14 3.73 4.03
CA CYS A 78 -18.86 3.03 4.21
C CYS A 78 -18.56 2.83 5.69
N ASN A 79 -18.56 1.57 6.12
CA ASN A 79 -18.18 1.16 7.47
C ASN A 79 -16.65 1.01 7.55
N THR A 80 -16.06 1.53 8.61
CA THR A 80 -14.63 1.38 8.90
C THR A 80 -14.44 0.36 10.00
N PHE A 81 -13.57 -0.61 9.75
CA PHE A 81 -13.32 -1.76 10.61
C PHE A 81 -11.93 -1.69 11.23
N LYS A 82 -11.77 -2.34 12.38
CA LYS A 82 -10.48 -2.51 13.04
C LYS A 82 -9.70 -3.64 12.37
N SER A 83 -8.39 -3.66 12.60
CA SER A 83 -7.51 -4.75 12.13
C SER A 83 -7.71 -6.07 12.88
N HIS A 84 -8.31 -6.03 14.06
CA HIS A 84 -8.52 -7.19 14.91
C HIS A 84 -9.72 -6.99 15.85
N GLY A 85 -10.21 -8.11 16.39
CA GLY A 85 -11.31 -8.16 17.36
C GLY A 85 -12.57 -8.80 16.76
N PHE A 86 -13.36 -9.42 17.62
CA PHE A 86 -14.64 -10.02 17.24
C PHE A 86 -15.69 -8.95 16.93
N ASP A 87 -16.47 -9.15 15.87
CA ASP A 87 -17.46 -8.23 15.30
C ASP A 87 -16.93 -6.81 15.03
N LYS A 88 -15.64 -6.74 14.66
CA LYS A 88 -14.91 -5.48 14.47
C LYS A 88 -14.12 -5.45 13.18
N THR A 89 -14.06 -6.55 12.44
CA THR A 89 -13.21 -6.65 11.25
C THR A 89 -14.02 -6.64 9.96
N SER A 90 -13.34 -6.36 8.85
CA SER A 90 -13.93 -6.27 7.52
C SER A 90 -14.31 -7.65 6.93
N CYS A 91 -13.89 -8.75 7.56
CA CYS A 91 -14.33 -10.09 7.18
C CYS A 91 -14.37 -10.99 8.41
N GLU A 92 -15.54 -11.57 8.66
CA GLU A 92 -15.79 -12.50 9.75
C GLU A 92 -16.49 -13.74 9.20
N THR A 93 -16.22 -14.87 9.84
CA THR A 93 -16.87 -16.12 9.42
C THR A 93 -18.32 -16.12 9.85
N VAL A 94 -19.15 -16.85 9.11
CA VAL A 94 -20.56 -17.09 9.46
C VAL A 94 -20.71 -17.57 10.91
N PHE A 95 -19.79 -18.41 11.39
CA PHE A 95 -19.82 -18.92 12.77
C PHE A 95 -19.60 -17.81 13.81
N ALA A 96 -18.83 -16.77 13.46
CA ALA A 96 -18.60 -15.61 14.32
C ALA A 96 -19.79 -14.65 14.30
N THR A 97 -20.31 -14.29 13.13
CA THR A 97 -21.40 -13.30 13.02
C THR A 97 -22.78 -13.88 13.34
N GLN A 98 -22.94 -15.20 13.23
CA GLN A 98 -24.24 -15.90 13.26
C GLN A 98 -25.25 -15.34 12.25
N ASN A 99 -24.79 -14.55 11.27
CA ASN A 99 -25.64 -13.87 10.31
C ASN A 99 -25.05 -13.95 8.90
N TYR A 100 -25.77 -14.63 8.00
CA TYR A 100 -25.41 -14.78 6.60
C TYR A 100 -25.64 -13.50 5.77
N SER A 101 -26.42 -12.54 6.28
CA SER A 101 -26.81 -11.35 5.51
C SER A 101 -25.85 -10.18 5.67
N ASN A 102 -24.92 -10.20 6.63
CA ASN A 102 -24.02 -9.08 6.85
C ASN A 102 -22.95 -9.02 5.74
N ALA A 103 -22.59 -7.82 5.26
CA ALA A 103 -21.61 -7.72 4.19
C ALA A 103 -20.16 -8.05 4.61
N ASN A 104 -19.89 -8.02 5.92
CA ASN A 104 -18.63 -8.49 6.50
C ASN A 104 -18.60 -10.01 6.70
N THR A 105 -19.67 -10.76 6.40
CA THR A 105 -19.65 -12.22 6.48
C THR A 105 -18.94 -12.82 5.26
N GLY A 106 -17.99 -13.73 5.49
CA GLY A 106 -17.25 -14.44 4.46
C GLY A 106 -16.92 -15.89 4.84
N ASP A 107 -16.38 -16.66 3.90
CA ASP A 107 -15.80 -17.96 4.20
C ASP A 107 -14.43 -17.81 4.90
N ALA A 108 -13.95 -18.88 5.55
CA ALA A 108 -12.71 -18.82 6.33
C ALA A 108 -11.49 -18.43 5.47
N ARG A 109 -11.43 -18.96 4.23
CA ARG A 109 -10.34 -18.70 3.28
C ARG A 109 -10.30 -17.23 2.84
N LEU A 110 -11.45 -16.67 2.49
CA LEU A 110 -11.63 -15.28 2.09
C LEU A 110 -11.21 -14.36 3.22
N CYS A 111 -11.72 -14.61 4.43
CA CYS A 111 -11.40 -13.77 5.57
C CYS A 111 -9.91 -13.84 5.90
N GLU A 112 -9.31 -15.01 5.93
CA GLU A 112 -7.88 -15.17 6.15
C GLU A 112 -7.03 -14.34 5.16
N GLN A 113 -7.37 -14.37 3.86
CA GLN A 113 -6.67 -13.58 2.84
C GLN A 113 -6.85 -12.07 3.04
N ILE A 114 -8.07 -11.62 3.37
CA ILE A 114 -8.35 -10.21 3.66
C ILE A 114 -7.58 -9.73 4.89
N HIS A 115 -7.54 -10.55 5.95
CA HIS A 115 -6.78 -10.25 7.17
C HIS A 115 -5.28 -10.20 6.91
N PHE A 116 -4.74 -11.15 6.13
CA PHE A 116 -3.33 -11.10 5.72
C PHE A 116 -3.02 -9.85 4.90
N ALA A 117 -3.86 -9.51 3.92
CA ALA A 117 -3.69 -8.30 3.12
C ALA A 117 -3.66 -7.04 4.01
N GLY A 118 -4.59 -6.93 4.96
CA GLY A 118 -4.64 -5.81 5.91
C GLY A 118 -3.41 -5.74 6.80
N ASN A 119 -3.05 -6.84 7.45
CA ASN A 119 -1.91 -6.88 8.37
C ASN A 119 -0.59 -6.60 7.65
N LEU A 120 -0.37 -7.21 6.48
CA LEU A 120 0.81 -6.93 5.66
C LEU A 120 0.83 -5.48 5.17
N SER A 121 -0.32 -4.89 4.86
CA SER A 121 -0.39 -3.46 4.49
C SER A 121 -0.02 -2.55 5.66
N ILE A 122 -0.42 -2.88 6.89
CA ILE A 122 -0.02 -2.15 8.11
C ILE A 122 1.50 -2.28 8.31
N THR A 123 2.05 -3.50 8.21
CA THR A 123 3.49 -3.74 8.31
C THR A 123 4.25 -2.94 7.25
N SER A 124 3.82 -3.01 5.98
CA SER A 124 4.40 -2.26 4.87
C SER A 124 4.42 -0.76 5.15
N THR A 125 3.28 -0.20 5.56
CA THR A 125 3.16 1.22 5.91
C THR A 125 4.08 1.61 7.05
N THR A 126 4.20 0.76 8.08
CA THR A 126 5.03 1.03 9.26
C THR A 126 6.51 1.08 8.89
N PHE A 127 6.99 0.10 8.14
CA PHE A 127 8.38 0.03 7.70
C PHE A 127 8.72 1.10 6.66
N ILE A 128 7.84 1.40 5.71
CA ILE A 128 8.02 2.53 4.78
C ILE A 128 8.08 3.86 5.55
N SER A 129 7.22 4.06 6.55
CA SER A 129 7.23 5.29 7.38
C SER A 129 8.53 5.44 8.17
N LEU A 130 9.03 4.34 8.73
CA LEU A 130 10.31 4.32 9.43
C LEU A 130 11.48 4.61 8.48
N GLY A 131 11.51 3.95 7.32
CA GLY A 131 12.50 4.19 6.26
C GLY A 131 12.47 5.64 5.76
N PHE A 132 11.28 6.22 5.59
CA PHE A 132 11.10 7.63 5.25
C PHE A 132 11.70 8.55 6.31
N LEU A 133 11.41 8.31 7.59
CA LEU A 133 11.96 9.13 8.69
C LEU A 133 13.49 9.07 8.73
N LEU A 134 14.07 7.87 8.61
CA LEU A 134 15.53 7.71 8.54
C LEU A 134 16.12 8.40 7.31
N THR A 135 15.47 8.29 6.15
CA THR A 135 15.90 8.95 4.90
C THR A 135 15.88 10.46 5.06
N LEU A 136 14.84 11.01 5.69
CA LEU A 136 14.73 12.44 5.99
C LEU A 136 15.88 12.90 6.88
N ILE A 137 16.14 12.20 7.99
CA ILE A 137 17.24 12.52 8.91
C ILE A 137 18.59 12.49 8.17
N MET A 138 18.86 11.42 7.41
CA MET A 138 20.10 11.28 6.65
C MET A 138 20.27 12.40 5.61
N THR A 139 19.21 12.77 4.92
CA THR A 139 19.22 13.84 3.92
C THR A 139 19.50 15.20 4.56
N VAL A 140 18.85 15.52 5.68
CA VAL A 140 19.08 16.77 6.43
C VAL A 140 20.52 16.83 6.93
N VAL A 141 21.02 15.73 7.52
CA VAL A 141 22.40 15.64 8.00
C VAL A 141 23.39 15.86 6.85
N SER A 142 23.20 15.18 5.71
CA SER A 142 24.04 15.36 4.52
C SER A 142 24.02 16.81 4.01
N PHE A 143 22.86 17.46 4.02
CA PHE A 143 22.72 18.85 3.58
C PHE A 143 23.42 19.84 4.53
N VAL A 144 23.24 19.68 5.85
CA VAL A 144 23.91 20.51 6.86
C VAL A 144 25.42 20.40 6.73
N TYR A 145 25.97 19.18 6.62
CA TYR A 145 27.41 18.98 6.45
C TYR A 145 27.97 19.59 5.14
N ALA A 146 27.22 19.52 4.04
CA ALA A 146 27.62 20.16 2.79
C ALA A 146 27.63 21.69 2.90
N SER A 147 26.74 22.26 3.71
CA SER A 147 26.64 23.71 3.91
C SER A 147 27.70 24.29 4.86
N THR A 148 28.10 23.57 5.91
CA THR A 148 29.11 24.04 6.89
C THR A 148 30.51 24.05 6.29
N THR A 149 30.88 23.00 5.56
CA THR A 149 32.18 22.91 4.85
C THR A 149 32.37 23.99 3.77
N SER A 150 31.29 24.63 3.30
CA SER A 150 31.39 25.71 2.33
C SER A 150 31.80 27.06 2.94
N LYS A 151 31.67 27.24 4.27
CA LYS A 151 32.03 28.50 4.95
C LYS A 151 33.50 28.57 5.37
N ASP A 152 34.13 27.43 5.66
CA ASP A 152 35.49 27.39 6.19
C ASP A 152 36.58 27.43 5.12
N GLU A 153 36.23 27.20 3.85
CA GLU A 153 37.19 27.16 2.73
C GLU A 153 37.56 28.55 2.18
N ALA A 154 37.00 29.63 2.76
CA ALA A 154 37.32 31.01 2.36
C ALA A 154 38.56 31.61 3.07
N THR A 155 39.16 30.95 4.08
CA THR A 155 40.15 31.62 4.95
C THR A 155 41.38 30.79 5.37
N SER A 156 41.63 29.55 4.91
CA SER A 156 42.77 28.76 5.43
C SER A 156 43.68 28.10 4.40
N THR A 157 44.98 28.40 4.58
CA THR A 157 46.17 27.71 4.06
C THR A 157 46.11 26.18 4.21
N PRO A 158 46.80 25.41 3.34
CA PRO A 158 46.70 23.96 3.28
C PRO A 158 47.55 23.33 4.38
N THR A 159 46.95 23.04 5.54
CA THR A 159 47.61 22.25 6.57
C THR A 159 46.63 21.25 7.18
N ALA A 160 47.03 19.98 7.11
CA ALA A 160 46.40 18.79 7.68
C ALA A 160 45.02 18.39 7.11
N THR A 161 45.02 17.29 6.38
CA THR A 161 43.85 16.44 6.12
C THR A 161 43.14 16.14 7.44
N PRO A 162 41.90 16.61 7.67
CA PRO A 162 41.14 16.11 8.80
C PRO A 162 40.80 14.66 8.49
N ASP A 163 41.36 13.73 9.26
CA ASP A 163 40.93 12.34 9.29
C ASP A 163 39.45 12.32 9.64
N TYR A 164 38.64 12.17 8.59
CA TYR A 164 37.19 12.25 8.64
C TYR A 164 36.65 10.97 9.28
N HIS A 165 36.64 10.91 10.60
CA HIS A 165 35.88 9.89 11.33
C HIS A 165 34.40 10.27 11.27
N SER A 166 33.72 9.80 10.23
CA SER A 166 32.26 9.65 10.26
C SER A 166 31.90 8.89 11.54
N PRO A 167 30.86 9.30 12.29
CA PRO A 167 30.47 8.59 13.50
C PRO A 167 30.26 7.11 13.17
N SER A 168 30.84 6.22 14.00
CA SER A 168 30.87 4.76 13.79
C SER A 168 29.49 4.15 13.50
N TYR A 169 28.41 4.82 13.92
CA TYR A 169 27.04 4.34 13.78
C TYR A 169 26.36 4.65 12.44
N THR A 170 26.85 5.60 11.62
CA THR A 170 26.18 6.00 10.36
C THR A 170 25.95 4.83 9.39
N PRO A 171 26.92 3.92 9.16
CA PRO A 171 26.70 2.78 8.28
C PRO A 171 25.61 1.84 8.76
N TYR A 172 25.47 1.66 10.08
CA TYR A 172 24.41 0.82 10.68
C TYR A 172 23.03 1.46 10.54
N ILE A 173 22.93 2.80 10.67
CA ILE A 173 21.68 3.54 10.40
C ILE A 173 21.25 3.34 8.94
N ASN A 174 22.20 3.44 8.00
CA ASN A 174 21.91 3.24 6.59
C ASN A 174 21.49 1.79 6.29
N PHE A 175 22.16 0.80 6.89
CA PHE A 175 21.75 -0.60 6.78
C PHE A 175 20.32 -0.82 7.30
N PHE A 176 19.99 -0.22 8.45
CA PHE A 176 18.65 -0.30 9.04
C PHE A 176 17.60 0.40 8.16
N LEU A 177 17.91 1.57 7.59
CA LEU A 177 17.08 2.28 6.61
C LEU A 177 16.76 1.38 5.41
N ILE A 178 17.79 0.80 4.79
CA ILE A 178 17.64 -0.05 3.60
C ILE A 178 16.82 -1.29 3.93
N THR A 179 17.13 -1.95 5.05
CA THR A 179 16.38 -3.12 5.52
C THR A 179 14.91 -2.76 5.78
N SER A 180 14.65 -1.60 6.38
CA SER A 180 13.30 -1.11 6.64
C SER A 180 12.50 -0.92 5.34
N LEU A 181 13.07 -0.20 4.37
CA LEU A 181 12.43 0.01 3.06
C LEU A 181 12.25 -1.30 2.27
N ALA A 182 13.19 -2.24 2.38
CA ALA A 182 13.10 -3.55 1.74
C ALA A 182 11.97 -4.41 2.35
N ILE A 183 11.89 -4.49 3.68
CA ILE A 183 10.78 -5.16 4.38
C ILE A 183 9.46 -4.50 4.00
N GLY A 184 9.41 -3.16 3.96
CA GLY A 184 8.25 -2.39 3.54
C GLY A 184 7.79 -2.74 2.12
N ALA A 185 8.73 -2.85 1.18
CA ALA A 185 8.44 -3.22 -0.21
C ALA A 185 7.93 -4.67 -0.32
N VAL A 186 8.61 -5.63 0.30
CA VAL A 186 8.24 -7.06 0.26
C VAL A 186 6.85 -7.27 0.87
N THR A 187 6.59 -6.69 2.04
CA THR A 187 5.28 -6.78 2.69
C THR A 187 4.19 -6.06 1.89
N GLY A 188 4.52 -4.96 1.18
CA GLY A 188 3.60 -4.29 0.26
C GLY A 188 3.22 -5.15 -0.95
N ILE A 189 4.19 -5.85 -1.55
CA ILE A 189 3.94 -6.82 -2.63
C ILE A 189 3.05 -7.97 -2.14
N LEU A 190 3.35 -8.54 -0.97
CA LEU A 190 2.54 -9.61 -0.40
C LEU A 190 1.13 -9.12 -0.04
N ALA A 191 0.99 -7.91 0.51
CA ALA A 191 -0.31 -7.30 0.77
C ALA A 191 -1.14 -7.13 -0.51
N GLN A 192 -0.50 -6.70 -1.61
CA GLN A 192 -1.14 -6.62 -2.92
C GLN A 192 -1.58 -8.00 -3.41
N PHE A 193 -0.71 -9.01 -3.33
CA PHE A 193 -1.02 -10.38 -3.73
C PHE A 193 -2.24 -10.92 -2.96
N TYR A 194 -2.21 -10.90 -1.63
CA TYR A 194 -3.33 -11.37 -0.81
C TYR A 194 -4.59 -10.52 -0.99
N GLY A 195 -4.44 -9.22 -1.26
CA GLY A 195 -5.55 -8.34 -1.61
C GLY A 195 -6.24 -8.77 -2.92
N ILE A 196 -5.47 -9.13 -3.95
CA ILE A 196 -6.03 -9.65 -5.21
C ILE A 196 -6.73 -10.99 -4.97
N VAL A 197 -6.08 -11.92 -4.26
CA VAL A 197 -6.69 -13.24 -4.03
C VAL A 197 -7.97 -13.10 -3.19
N GLY A 198 -7.95 -12.30 -2.11
CA GLY A 198 -9.11 -12.11 -1.23
C GLY A 198 -10.24 -11.30 -1.87
N PHE A 199 -9.94 -10.10 -2.36
CA PHE A 199 -11.00 -9.20 -2.84
C PHE A 199 -11.45 -9.46 -4.27
N ILE A 200 -10.68 -10.21 -5.06
CA ILE A 200 -11.02 -10.50 -6.45
C ILE A 200 -11.29 -11.99 -6.61
N GLN A 201 -10.29 -12.85 -6.42
CA GLN A 201 -10.42 -14.26 -6.82
C GLN A 201 -11.35 -15.07 -5.92
N SER A 202 -11.35 -14.81 -4.62
CA SER A 202 -12.14 -15.55 -3.63
C SER A 202 -13.57 -15.02 -3.46
N GLN A 203 -13.96 -13.99 -4.22
CA GLN A 203 -15.32 -13.45 -4.13
C GLN A 203 -16.35 -14.37 -4.84
N PRO A 204 -17.51 -14.63 -4.22
CA PRO A 204 -18.54 -15.52 -4.78
C PRO A 204 -18.98 -15.15 -6.20
N SER A 205 -19.14 -13.85 -6.50
CA SER A 205 -19.58 -13.40 -7.82
C SER A 205 -18.57 -13.74 -8.91
N ASN A 206 -17.26 -13.69 -8.64
CA ASN A 206 -16.25 -13.99 -9.65
C ASN A 206 -16.24 -15.47 -10.08
N GLY A 207 -16.56 -16.38 -9.16
CA GLY A 207 -16.79 -17.79 -9.51
C GLY A 207 -17.99 -18.00 -10.43
N ALA A 208 -19.10 -17.30 -10.15
CA ALA A 208 -20.31 -17.33 -10.98
C ALA A 208 -20.07 -16.71 -12.37
N TRP A 209 -19.35 -15.58 -12.44
CA TRP A 209 -18.97 -14.96 -13.72
C TRP A 209 -18.04 -15.84 -14.55
N ALA A 210 -17.09 -16.54 -13.91
CA ALA A 210 -16.18 -17.45 -14.59
C ALA A 210 -16.89 -18.72 -15.12
N SER A 211 -17.89 -19.22 -14.39
CA SER A 211 -18.69 -20.38 -14.82
C SER A 211 -19.77 -20.01 -15.84
N ALA A 212 -20.23 -18.75 -15.86
CA ALA A 212 -21.31 -18.30 -16.72
C ALA A 212 -21.00 -18.39 -18.23
N ARG A 213 -19.73 -18.41 -18.68
CA ARG A 213 -19.29 -18.67 -20.09
C ARG A 213 -20.27 -18.23 -21.21
N GLY A 214 -20.86 -17.03 -21.11
CA GLY A 214 -21.79 -16.49 -22.10
C GLY A 214 -23.25 -16.94 -22.02
N ASN A 215 -23.61 -17.80 -21.07
CA ASN A 215 -25.01 -18.07 -20.70
C ASN A 215 -25.41 -17.20 -19.51
N VAL A 216 -26.58 -16.58 -19.69
CA VAL A 216 -27.25 -15.64 -18.80
C VAL A 216 -27.16 -16.13 -17.35
N ILE A 217 -26.50 -15.34 -16.49
CA ILE A 217 -26.63 -15.49 -15.04
C ILE A 217 -28.12 -15.33 -14.77
N ASP A 218 -28.74 -16.36 -14.21
CA ASP A 218 -30.19 -16.44 -13.99
C ASP A 218 -30.71 -15.09 -13.45
N PRO A 219 -31.62 -14.40 -14.16
CA PRO A 219 -32.12 -13.08 -13.75
C PRO A 219 -32.90 -13.12 -12.44
N THR A 220 -33.19 -14.32 -11.90
CA THR A 220 -33.72 -14.52 -10.55
C THR A 220 -32.65 -14.50 -9.46
N GLN A 221 -31.36 -14.53 -9.80
CA GLN A 221 -30.29 -14.19 -8.85
C GLN A 221 -30.25 -12.67 -8.71
N ASP A 222 -30.80 -12.20 -7.59
CA ASP A 222 -31.00 -10.82 -7.09
C ASP A 222 -29.84 -9.80 -7.20
N ASN A 223 -28.79 -10.03 -7.97
CA ASN A 223 -27.69 -9.09 -8.11
C ASN A 223 -27.26 -8.97 -9.57
N ALA A 224 -27.86 -8.00 -10.28
CA ALA A 224 -27.33 -7.44 -11.53
C ALA A 224 -25.98 -6.73 -11.29
N ALA A 225 -24.99 -7.49 -10.83
CA ALA A 225 -23.71 -7.04 -10.36
C ALA A 225 -22.61 -7.65 -11.23
N GLY A 226 -21.73 -6.81 -11.76
CA GLY A 226 -20.54 -7.22 -12.47
C GLY A 226 -19.56 -8.02 -11.60
N PRO A 227 -18.46 -8.51 -12.17
CA PRO A 227 -17.39 -9.12 -11.38
C PRO A 227 -16.75 -8.10 -10.44
N TRP A 228 -16.16 -8.59 -9.35
CA TRP A 228 -15.21 -7.78 -8.58
C TRP A 228 -13.97 -7.53 -9.42
N VAL A 229 -13.56 -6.27 -9.48
CA VAL A 229 -12.37 -5.83 -10.21
C VAL A 229 -11.45 -5.04 -9.28
N GLU A 230 -10.16 -5.06 -9.61
CA GLU A 230 -9.13 -4.33 -8.87
C GLU A 230 -9.42 -2.83 -8.90
N GLY A 231 -9.47 -2.23 -7.72
CA GLY A 231 -9.57 -0.78 -7.56
C GLY A 231 -8.22 -0.08 -7.71
N LYS A 232 -8.21 1.25 -7.71
CA LYS A 232 -6.99 2.05 -7.89
C LYS A 232 -5.96 1.84 -6.79
N ALA A 233 -6.41 1.58 -5.56
CA ALA A 233 -5.49 1.37 -4.45
C ALA A 233 -4.66 0.10 -4.63
N LEU A 234 -5.31 -0.98 -5.06
CA LEU A 234 -4.69 -2.29 -5.25
C LEU A 234 -3.88 -2.37 -6.54
N ARG A 235 -4.34 -1.71 -7.62
CA ARG A 235 -3.65 -1.76 -8.92
C ARG A 235 -2.50 -0.75 -9.05
N ALA A 236 -2.68 0.47 -8.54
CA ALA A 236 -1.77 1.57 -8.82
C ALA A 236 -1.03 2.04 -7.56
N TRP A 237 -1.76 2.38 -6.49
CA TRP A 237 -1.15 3.06 -5.34
C TRP A 237 -0.21 2.16 -4.56
N ILE A 238 -0.63 0.94 -4.22
CA ILE A 238 0.24 -0.02 -3.52
C ILE A 238 1.45 -0.40 -4.40
N THR A 239 1.26 -0.50 -5.72
CA THR A 239 2.33 -0.77 -6.67
C THR A 239 3.36 0.34 -6.70
N CYS A 240 2.92 1.60 -6.81
CA CYS A 240 3.81 2.75 -6.68
C CYS A 240 4.53 2.75 -5.32
N ALA A 241 3.82 2.45 -4.23
CA ALA A 241 4.39 2.45 -2.89
C ALA A 241 5.59 1.49 -2.76
N TRP A 242 5.43 0.21 -3.13
CA TRP A 242 6.51 -0.76 -2.99
C TRP A 242 7.64 -0.55 -4.02
N ILE A 243 7.32 -0.10 -5.25
CA ILE A 243 8.34 0.23 -6.26
C ILE A 243 9.21 1.39 -5.78
N PHE A 244 8.60 2.49 -5.33
CA PHE A 244 9.36 3.64 -4.85
C PHE A 244 10.11 3.32 -3.55
N SER A 245 9.59 2.43 -2.70
CA SER A 245 10.32 1.94 -1.53
C SER A 245 11.60 1.17 -1.94
N ALA A 246 11.50 0.28 -2.94
CA ALA A 246 12.65 -0.45 -3.46
C ALA A 246 13.67 0.49 -4.13
N LEU A 247 13.21 1.48 -4.90
CA LEU A 247 14.07 2.50 -5.51
C LEU A 247 14.76 3.37 -4.46
N ALA A 248 14.05 3.76 -3.40
CA ALA A 248 14.62 4.50 -2.28
C ALA A 248 15.72 3.67 -1.57
N ALA A 249 15.48 2.38 -1.34
CA ALA A 249 16.48 1.48 -0.76
C ALA A 249 17.72 1.34 -1.65
N GLY A 250 17.52 1.15 -2.96
CA GLY A 250 18.61 1.06 -3.93
C GLY A 250 19.44 2.35 -4.03
N ALA A 251 18.77 3.50 -4.08
CA ALA A 251 19.42 4.80 -4.10
C ALA A 251 20.18 5.08 -2.79
N ALA A 252 19.60 4.74 -1.63
CA ALA A 252 20.26 4.86 -0.34
C ALA A 252 21.53 3.99 -0.26
N GLY A 253 21.48 2.76 -0.77
CA GLY A 253 22.65 1.86 -0.83
C GLY A 253 23.75 2.34 -1.79
N ALA A 254 23.40 3.10 -2.82
CA ALA A 254 24.38 3.69 -3.74
C ALA A 254 25.03 4.98 -3.20
N VAL A 255 24.30 5.75 -2.40
CA VAL A 255 24.70 7.09 -1.95
C VAL A 255 25.40 7.06 -0.59
N TRP A 256 24.87 6.28 0.35
CA TRP A 256 25.37 6.23 1.72
C TRP A 256 26.18 4.96 1.98
N ARG A 257 27.22 5.08 2.82
CA ARG A 257 28.12 3.97 3.14
C ARG A 257 27.38 2.86 3.90
N LEU A 258 27.77 1.61 3.64
CA LEU A 258 27.31 0.41 4.32
C LEU A 258 28.37 -0.08 5.31
N PRO A 259 27.99 -0.87 6.35
CA PRO A 259 28.96 -1.42 7.27
C PRO A 259 29.91 -2.38 6.53
N VAL A 260 31.20 -2.27 6.84
CA VAL A 260 32.22 -3.19 6.34
C VAL A 260 32.30 -4.36 7.32
N TRP A 261 31.97 -5.55 6.85
CA TRP A 261 32.13 -6.77 7.64
C TRP A 261 33.58 -7.24 7.48
N GLU A 262 34.38 -7.16 8.53
CA GLU A 262 35.69 -7.81 8.55
C GLU A 262 35.45 -9.32 8.40
N LYS A 263 36.17 -9.93 7.45
CA LYS A 263 36.14 -11.39 7.29
C LYS A 263 36.78 -11.96 8.56
N VAL A 264 36.00 -12.67 9.37
CA VAL A 264 36.53 -13.49 10.46
C VAL A 264 37.41 -14.54 9.78
N ALA A 265 38.73 -14.37 9.91
CA ALA A 265 39.74 -15.30 9.42
C ALA A 265 39.92 -16.46 10.40
#